data_AF-A0A965HU22-F1
#
_entry.id   AF-A0A965HU22-F1
#
_cell.length_a   1.000
_cell.length_b   1.000
_cell.length_c   1.000
_cell.angle_alpha   90.00
_cell.angle_beta   90.00
_cell.angle_gamma   90.00
#
_symmetry.space_group_name_H-M   'P 1'
#
loop_
_entity.id
_entity.type
_entity.pdbx_description
1 polymer ?
#
loop_
_entity_poly.entity_id
_entity_poly.type
_entity_poly.pdbx_seq_one_letter_code
_entity_poly.pdbx_strand_id
1 'polypeptide(L)' 'MVTRLRANSEQAVVVRPIDALIEFLGAGHGRLLDIGCGAGTLGEELLQRGYDVIGIDPFKEQGLRGRR' A
#
# COMPACT_ATOMS: atom_id res chain seq x y z
N MET A 1 2.84 16.53 -5.72
CA MET A 1 2.22 15.81 -6.84
C MET A 1 1.57 14.55 -6.27
N VAL A 2 0.24 14.47 -6.26
CA VAL A 2 -0.50 13.28 -5.80
C VAL A 2 -0.94 12.54 -7.06
N THR A 3 -0.34 11.38 -7.33
CA THR A 3 -0.72 10.55 -8.48
C THR A 3 -1.88 9.66 -8.06
N ARG A 4 -3.03 9.77 -8.75
CA ARG A 4 -4.17 8.88 -8.52
C ARG A 4 -3.91 7.54 -9.20
N LEU A 5 -3.77 6.47 -8.41
CA LEU A 5 -3.68 5.11 -8.94
C LEU A 5 -5.04 4.69 -9.52
N ARG A 6 -5.07 4.27 -10.79
CA ARG A 6 -6.23 3.62 -11.42
C ARG A 6 -5.80 2.19 -11.72
N ALA A 7 -6.06 1.26 -10.81
CA ALA A 7 -5.85 -0.16 -11.07
C ALA A 7 -7.08 -0.72 -11.81
N ASN A 8 -6.86 -1.36 -12.97
CA ASN A 8 -7.90 -2.12 -13.65
C ASN A 8 -7.91 -3.55 -13.11
N SER A 9 -8.96 -3.91 -12.37
CA SER A 9 -9.11 -5.24 -11.75
C SER A 9 -9.19 -6.39 -12.76
N GLU A 10 -9.47 -6.11 -14.04
CA GLU A 10 -9.54 -7.15 -15.09
C GLU A 10 -8.17 -7.57 -15.63
N GLN A 11 -7.10 -6.80 -15.36
CA GLN A 11 -5.77 -7.05 -15.92
C GLN A 11 -4.85 -7.87 -15.01
N ALA A 12 -5.28 -8.18 -13.78
CA ALA A 12 -4.48 -8.85 -12.78
C ALA A 12 -5.09 -10.21 -12.40
N VAL A 13 -4.69 -11.28 -13.09
CA VAL A 13 -4.94 -12.66 -12.62
C VAL A 13 -3.77 -13.04 -11.71
N VAL A 14 -3.93 -12.75 -10.42
CA VAL A 14 -3.00 -13.13 -9.35
C VAL A 14 -3.78 -13.85 -8.26
N VAL A 15 -3.10 -14.79 -7.59
CA VAL A 15 -3.64 -15.58 -6.47
C VAL A 15 -4.25 -14.67 -5.40
N ARG A 16 -3.69 -13.47 -5.22
CA ARG A 16 -4.26 -12.43 -4.35
C ARG A 16 -4.16 -11.06 -5.03
N PRO A 17 -5.21 -10.23 -5.03
CA PRO A 17 -5.18 -8.87 -5.60
C PRO A 17 -4.06 -7.98 -5.05
N ILE A 18 -3.62 -8.24 -3.82
CA ILE A 18 -2.52 -7.53 -3.18
C ILE A 18 -1.17 -7.75 -3.87
N ASP A 19 -0.94 -8.96 -4.40
CA ASP A 19 0.34 -9.33 -5.02
C ASP A 19 0.51 -8.58 -6.34
N ALA A 20 -0.55 -8.46 -7.16
CA ALA A 20 -0.49 -7.66 -8.38
C ALA A 20 -0.36 -6.17 -8.10
N LEU A 21 -0.97 -5.67 -7.03
CA LEU A 21 -0.78 -4.27 -6.64
C LEU A 21 0.69 -4.00 -6.29
N ILE A 22 1.31 -4.90 -5.52
CA ILE A 22 2.73 -4.81 -5.15
C ILE A 22 3.62 -4.92 -6.39
N GLU A 23 3.33 -5.85 -7.30
CA GLU A 23 4.06 -6.01 -8.57
C GLU A 23 3.96 -4.76 -9.44
N PHE A 24 2.74 -4.21 -9.59
CA PHE A 24 2.49 -3.00 -10.37
C PHE A 24 3.22 -1.77 -9.79
N LEU A 25 3.23 -1.63 -8.46
CA LEU A 25 3.93 -0.53 -7.80
C LEU A 25 5.45 -0.68 -7.90
N GLY A 26 5.97 -1.91 -7.93
CA GLY A 26 7.41 -2.17 -7.96
C GLY A 26 8.15 -1.63 -6.72
N ALA A 27 9.47 -1.48 -6.80
CA ALA A 27 10.26 -0.76 -5.81
C ALA A 27 10.20 0.76 -6.09
N GLY A 28 10.11 1.58 -5.05
CA GLY A 28 9.99 3.03 -5.22
C GLY A 28 10.30 3.83 -3.96
N HIS A 29 10.27 5.16 -4.08
CA HIS A 29 10.62 6.12 -3.00
C HIS A 29 9.50 7.15 -2.76
N GLY A 30 8.25 6.75 -3.03
CA GLY A 30 7.08 7.61 -2.93
C GLY A 30 6.43 7.61 -1.55
N ARG A 31 5.55 8.59 -1.30
CA ARG A 31 4.67 8.60 -0.14
C ARG A 31 3.32 7.99 -0.50
N LEU A 32 2.86 7.04 0.31
CA LEU A 32 1.59 6.34 0.15
C LEU A 32 0.69 6.56 1.36
N LEU A 33 -0.61 6.72 1.09
CA LEU A 33 -1.67 6.75 2.09
C LEU A 33 -2.52 5.49 1.90
N ASP A 34 -2.54 4.62 2.90
CA ASP A 34 -3.33 3.40 2.95
C ASP A 34 -4.58 3.63 3.81
N ILE A 35 -5.77 3.60 3.19
CA ILE A 35 -7.05 3.91 3.84
C ILE A 35 -7.80 2.60 4.08
N GLY A 36 -8.15 2.32 5.34
CA GLY A 36 -8.63 1.00 5.73
C GLY A 36 -7.48 0.00 5.84
N CYS A 37 -6.35 0.45 6.42
CA CYS A 37 -5.11 -0.33 6.45
C CYS A 37 -5.19 -1.62 7.28
N GLY A 38 -6.25 -1.79 8.08
CA GLY A 38 -6.47 -2.94 8.95
C GLY A 38 -5.23 -3.27 9.81
N ALA A 39 -4.82 -4.54 9.80
CA ALA A 39 -3.64 -4.99 10.52
C ALA A 39 -2.34 -4.27 10.08
N GLY A 40 -2.27 -3.76 8.85
CA GLY A 40 -1.11 -3.05 8.30
C GLY A 40 -0.23 -3.89 7.37
N THR A 41 -0.64 -5.14 7.04
CA THR A 41 0.16 -6.08 6.23
C THR A 41 0.62 -5.50 4.89
N LEU A 42 -0.23 -4.75 4.18
CA LEU A 42 0.14 -4.08 2.93
C LEU A 42 1.21 -3.00 3.17
N GLY A 43 0.97 -2.14 4.16
CA GLY A 43 1.87 -1.03 4.45
C GLY A 43 3.26 -1.50 4.90
N GLU A 44 3.35 -2.56 5.70
CA GLU A 44 4.63 -3.16 6.12
C GLU A 44 5.45 -3.68 4.92
N GLU A 45 4.82 -4.38 3.99
CA GLU A 45 5.46 -4.86 2.76
C GLU A 45 5.97 -3.70 1.89
N LEU A 46 5.16 -2.63 1.75
CA LEU A 46 5.53 -1.45 0.97
C LEU A 46 6.66 -0.64 1.62
N LEU A 47 6.71 -0.56 2.95
CA LEU A 47 7.82 0.04 3.70
C LEU A 47 9.14 -0.70 3.42
N GLN A 48 9.11 -2.04 3.41
CA GLN A 48 10.30 -2.85 3.09
C GLN A 48 10.81 -2.61 1.67
N ARG A 49 9.91 -2.24 0.75
CA ARG A 49 10.19 -1.92 -0.65
C ARG A 49 10.61 -0.47 -0.91
N GLY A 50 10.72 0.34 0.14
CA GLY A 50 11.30 1.70 0.08
C GLY A 50 10.29 2.84 0.05
N TYR A 51 8.99 2.55 0.14
CA TYR A 51 7.96 3.57 0.26
C TYR A 51 7.92 4.16 1.68
N ASP A 52 7.44 5.40 1.79
CA ASP A 52 7.00 6.00 3.06
C ASP A 52 5.48 5.85 3.13
N VAL A 53 4.99 5.15 4.16
CA VAL A 53 3.58 4.75 4.24
C VAL A 53 2.92 5.31 5.49
N ILE A 54 1.77 5.94 5.29
CA ILE A 54 0.85 6.35 6.34
C ILE A 54 -0.42 5.51 6.18
N GLY A 55 -0.79 4.77 7.21
CA GLY A 55 -2.02 3.98 7.27
C GLY A 55 -3.03 4.58 8.23
N ILE A 56 -4.28 4.68 7.80
CA ILE A 56 -5.42 5.07 8.63
C ILE A 56 -6.50 4.00 8.59
N ASP A 57 -7.11 3.71 9.73
CA ASP A 57 -8.23 2.78 9.82
C ASP A 57 -9.11 3.19 11.02
N PRO A 58 -10.42 3.39 10.86
CA PRO A 58 -11.30 3.81 11.96
C PRO A 58 -11.46 2.74 13.05
N PHE A 59 -11.11 1.48 12.76
CA PHE A 59 -11.17 0.37 13.71
C PHE A 59 -9.82 0.10 14.38
N LYS A 60 -8.82 0.94 14.15
CA LYS A 60 -7.49 0.82 14.77
C LYS A 60 -7.22 2.03 15.66
N GLU A 61 -6.89 1.77 16.92
CA GLU A 61 -6.60 2.85 17.88
C GLU A 61 -5.35 3.67 17.50
N GLN A 62 -4.41 3.06 16.75
CA GLN A 62 -3.17 3.69 16.30
C GLN A 62 -2.93 3.39 14.82
N GLY A 63 -2.77 4.43 13.99
CA GLY A 63 -2.44 4.29 12.56
C GLY A 63 -1.05 3.70 12.33
N LEU A 64 -0.83 3.08 11.16
CA LEU A 64 0.50 2.63 10.75
C LEU A 64 1.31 3.85 10.29
N ARG A 65 2.52 4.04 10.81
CA ARG A 65 3.44 5.06 10.28
C ARG A 65 4.86 4.53 10.28
N GLY A 66 5.45 4.43 9.10
CA GLY A 66 6.84 4.02 8.94
C GLY A 66 7.56 4.93 7.97
N ARG A 67 8.81 5.28 8.28
CA ARG A 67 9.75 5.94 7.38
C ARG A 67 11.03 5.13 7.37
N ARG A 68 11.53 4.80 6.19
CA ARG A 68 12.89 4.32 6.02
C ARG A 68 13.88 5.48 6.02
#